data_AF-A0A2K2CVR0-F1
#
_entry.id   AF-A0A2K2CVR0-F1
#
_cell.length_a   1.000
_cell.length_b   1.000
_cell.length_c   1.000
_cell.angle_alpha   90.00
_cell.angle_beta   90.00
_cell.angle_gamma   90.00
#
_symmetry.space_group_name_H-M   'P 1'
#
loop_
_entity.id
_entity.type
_entity.pdbx_description
1 polymer ?
#
loop_
_entity_poly.entity_id
_entity_poly.type
_entity_poly.pdbx_seq_one_letter_code
_entity_poly.pdbx_strand_id
1 'polypeptide(L)'
;MEFSFFHASCSSQVGNGLSTLFWKDRWIDGKCIEDMAPSLYSLIRPKAILSRTVASSLAMAVWVSDIRGGLSLIAIGQFLRLWERLSLMPPLSQEGDSCVCCSSVQAPMAALKLHDPDCWHRRPLDAGVQDC
;
A
#
# COMPACT_ATOMS: atom_id res chain seq x y z
N MET A 1 -12.29 -24.53 -14.04
CA MET A 1 -12.60 -23.10 -14.24
C MET A 1 -11.42 -22.33 -13.68
N GLU A 2 -10.42 -22.08 -14.51
CA GLU A 2 -9.21 -21.31 -14.14
C GLU A 2 -9.45 -19.83 -14.43
N PHE A 3 -9.27 -18.99 -13.41
CA PHE A 3 -9.28 -17.54 -13.56
C PHE A 3 -7.85 -17.06 -13.71
N SER A 4 -7.45 -16.73 -14.94
CA SER A 4 -6.19 -16.03 -15.21
C SER A 4 -6.24 -14.65 -14.58
N PHE A 5 -5.39 -14.37 -13.59
CA PHE A 5 -5.24 -13.01 -13.06
C PHE A 5 -3.87 -12.47 -13.46
N PHE A 6 -3.84 -11.70 -14.55
CA PHE A 6 -2.70 -10.87 -14.89
C PHE A 6 -2.76 -9.63 -13.98
N HIS A 7 -2.20 -9.76 -12.77
CA HIS A 7 -2.08 -8.64 -11.86
C HIS A 7 -0.90 -7.79 -12.35
N ALA A 8 -1.18 -6.68 -13.03
CA ALA A 8 -0.17 -5.64 -13.21
C ALA A 8 0.27 -5.19 -11.80
N SER A 9 1.40 -5.72 -11.34
CA SER A 9 1.90 -5.48 -9.99
C SER A 9 2.57 -4.10 -9.97
N CYS A 10 1.77 -3.05 -9.85
CA CYS A 10 2.32 -1.75 -9.51
C CYS A 10 2.54 -1.73 -7.99
N SER A 11 3.81 -1.73 -7.57
CA SER A 11 4.21 -1.56 -6.18
C SER A 11 4.37 -0.08 -5.88
N SER A 12 3.78 0.40 -4.79
CA SER A 12 3.98 1.77 -4.34
C SER A 12 5.23 1.84 -3.48
N GLN A 13 6.23 2.60 -3.92
CA GLN A 13 7.36 2.94 -3.08
C GLN A 13 6.96 4.13 -2.21
N VAL A 14 6.98 3.92 -0.89
CA VAL A 14 6.60 4.97 0.06
C VAL A 14 7.67 6.02 0.10
N GLY A 15 7.29 7.25 -0.25
CA GLY A 15 8.05 8.46 0.04
C GLY A 15 7.50 9.06 1.33
N ASN A 16 6.66 10.08 1.18
CA ASN A 16 6.00 10.80 2.28
C ASN A 16 4.79 10.07 2.87
N GLY A 17 4.32 9.00 2.23
CA GLY A 17 3.25 8.12 2.70
C GLY A 17 1.86 8.73 2.72
N LEU A 18 1.64 9.89 2.09
CA LEU A 18 0.34 10.59 2.11
C LEU A 18 -0.68 10.00 1.13
N SER A 19 -0.21 9.37 0.06
CA SER A 19 -1.07 8.80 -0.99
C SER A 19 -1.14 7.27 -0.96
N THR A 20 -0.23 6.65 -0.20
CA THR A 20 -0.17 5.21 0.04
C THR A 20 -1.05 4.82 1.22
N LEU A 21 -1.99 3.90 0.99
CA LEU A 21 -2.89 3.32 1.98
C LEU A 21 -2.17 2.24 2.79
N PHE A 22 -2.18 2.40 4.10
CA PHE A 22 -1.49 1.54 5.05
C PHE A 22 -1.93 0.08 4.97
N TRP A 23 -3.24 -0.17 4.91
CA TRP A 23 -3.76 -1.55 4.95
C TRP A 23 -3.80 -2.23 3.58
N LYS A 24 -4.06 -1.46 2.52
CA LYS A 24 -4.43 -1.99 1.21
C LYS A 24 -3.27 -2.02 0.20
N ASP A 25 -2.39 -1.02 0.22
CA ASP A 25 -1.34 -0.92 -0.81
C ASP A 25 -0.16 -1.85 -0.53
N ARG A 26 0.60 -2.13 -1.59
CA ARG A 26 1.79 -2.98 -1.56
C ARG A 26 3.04 -2.15 -1.25
N TRP A 27 3.22 -1.81 0.02
CA TRP A 27 4.21 -0.81 0.44
C TRP A 27 5.26 -1.31 1.44
N ILE A 28 5.05 -2.50 2.02
CA ILE A 28 6.03 -3.17 2.90
C ILE A 28 6.70 -4.26 2.08
N ASP A 29 7.94 -4.05 1.64
CA ASP A 29 8.69 -4.99 0.80
C ASP A 29 7.90 -5.42 -0.47
N GLY A 30 7.12 -4.50 -1.05
CA GLY A 30 6.26 -4.77 -2.21
C GLY A 30 5.03 -5.65 -1.90
N LYS A 31 4.69 -5.85 -0.63
CA LYS A 31 3.51 -6.61 -0.16
C LYS A 31 2.54 -5.70 0.58
N CYS A 32 1.26 -6.07 0.50
CA CYS A 32 0.22 -5.44 1.33
C CYS A 32 0.08 -6.20 2.66
N ILE A 33 -0.52 -5.54 3.64
CA ILE A 33 -0.71 -6.14 4.97
C ILE A 33 -1.72 -7.29 4.92
N GLU A 34 -2.68 -7.27 3.99
CA GLU A 34 -3.61 -8.38 3.75
C GLU A 34 -2.89 -9.69 3.41
N ASP A 35 -1.91 -9.65 2.50
CA ASP A 35 -1.10 -10.82 2.12
C ASP A 35 -0.20 -11.30 3.28
N MET A 36 0.30 -10.37 4.11
CA MET A 36 1.26 -10.68 5.17
C MET A 36 0.61 -11.14 6.48
N ALA A 37 -0.60 -10.64 6.75
CA ALA A 37 -1.28 -10.76 8.03
C ALA A 37 -2.81 -10.87 7.84
N PRO A 38 -3.30 -11.93 7.14
CA PRO A 38 -4.71 -12.02 6.75
C PRO A 38 -5.67 -12.11 7.95
N SER A 39 -5.26 -12.76 9.03
CA SER A 39 -6.08 -12.89 10.24
C SER A 39 -6.19 -11.57 10.98
N LEU A 40 -5.12 -10.77 11.02
CA LEU A 40 -5.15 -9.42 11.56
C LEU A 40 -5.98 -8.49 10.67
N TYR A 41 -5.80 -8.57 9.35
CA TYR A 41 -6.51 -7.75 8.37
C TYR A 41 -8.02 -7.93 8.44
N SER A 42 -8.51 -9.15 8.68
CA SER A 42 -9.94 -9.43 8.85
C SER A 42 -10.60 -8.70 10.04
N LEU A 43 -9.79 -8.21 10.99
CA LEU A 43 -10.26 -7.50 12.18
C LEU A 43 -10.31 -5.97 11.97
N ILE A 44 -9.86 -5.49 10.81
CA ILE A 44 -9.80 -4.06 10.51
C ILE A 44 -11.15 -3.57 9.96
N ARG A 45 -11.58 -2.38 10.39
CA ARG A 45 -12.78 -1.76 9.84
C ARG A 45 -12.59 -1.43 8.36
N PRO A 46 -13.57 -1.70 7.47
CA PRO A 46 -13.49 -1.35 6.05
C PRO A 46 -13.16 0.12 5.79
N LYS A 47 -13.70 1.03 6.62
CA LYS A 47 -13.39 2.47 6.54
C LYS A 47 -11.90 2.75 6.76
N ALA A 48 -11.26 2.08 7.71
CA ALA A 48 -9.84 2.26 7.97
C ALA A 48 -8.99 1.72 6.80
N ILE A 49 -9.38 0.58 6.23
CA ILE A 49 -8.69 0.00 5.07
C ILE A 49 -8.64 0.99 3.89
N LEU A 50 -9.71 1.73 3.65
CA LEU A 50 -9.86 2.61 2.48
C LEU A 50 -9.33 4.04 2.68
N SER A 51 -9.05 4.46 3.91
CA SER A 51 -8.70 5.86 4.21
C SER A 51 -7.41 6.06 4.98
N ARG A 52 -6.90 5.01 5.64
CA ARG A 52 -5.70 5.11 6.45
C ARG A 52 -4.47 5.20 5.57
N THR A 53 -3.75 6.31 5.65
CA THR A 53 -2.48 6.52 4.95
C THR A 53 -1.29 6.03 5.77
N VAL A 54 -0.17 5.72 5.11
CA VAL A 54 1.08 5.29 5.77
C VAL A 54 1.63 6.41 6.66
N ALA A 55 1.62 7.66 6.18
CA ALA A 55 2.06 8.83 6.94
C ALA A 55 1.32 8.96 8.27
N SER A 56 -0.02 8.92 8.22
CA SER A 56 -0.87 9.03 9.41
C SER A 56 -0.66 7.85 10.37
N SER A 57 -0.44 6.66 9.82
CA SER A 57 -0.28 5.44 10.61
C SER A 57 1.03 5.41 11.38
N LEU A 58 2.13 5.75 10.72
CA LEU A 58 3.47 5.65 11.30
C LEU A 58 3.76 6.80 12.27
N ALA A 59 3.33 8.03 11.96
CA ALA A 59 3.61 9.20 12.80
C ALA A 59 3.03 9.08 14.22
N MET A 60 1.91 8.38 14.38
CA MET A 60 1.16 8.33 15.66
C MET A 60 0.76 6.90 16.08
N ALA A 61 1.28 5.86 15.42
CA ALA A 61 0.86 4.47 15.60
C ALA A 61 -0.67 4.27 15.57
N VAL A 62 -1.41 5.14 14.86
CA VAL A 62 -2.88 5.20 14.91
C VAL A 62 -3.51 3.95 14.29
N TRP A 63 -2.77 3.25 13.43
CA TRP A 63 -3.21 1.99 12.83
C TRP A 63 -3.61 0.94 13.87
N VAL A 64 -3.03 0.96 15.09
CA VAL A 64 -3.42 0.03 16.16
C VAL A 64 -4.90 0.22 16.56
N SER A 65 -5.41 1.46 16.49
CA SER A 65 -6.82 1.77 16.80
C SER A 65 -7.81 1.30 15.73
N ASP A 66 -7.31 0.88 14.56
CA ASP A 66 -8.14 0.37 13.47
C ASP A 66 -8.54 -1.10 13.70
N ILE A 67 -7.81 -1.82 14.55
CA ILE A 67 -8.04 -3.22 14.94
C ILE A 67 -9.26 -3.29 15.88
N ARG A 68 -10.23 -4.16 15.56
CA ARG A 68 -11.44 -4.38 16.37
C ARG A 68 -11.64 -5.84 16.71
N GLY A 69 -12.36 -6.08 17.81
CA GLY A 69 -12.70 -7.44 18.26
C GLY A 69 -11.59 -8.10 19.08
N GLY A 70 -11.75 -9.41 19.33
CA GLY A 70 -10.77 -10.21 20.04
C GLY A 70 -9.64 -10.66 19.12
N LEU A 71 -8.41 -10.43 19.53
CA LEU A 71 -7.23 -10.96 18.83
C LEU A 71 -7.10 -12.46 19.13
N SER A 72 -7.24 -13.29 18.10
CA SER A 72 -6.85 -14.71 18.20
C SER A 72 -5.33 -14.83 18.34
N LEU A 73 -4.84 -15.97 18.85
CA LEU A 73 -3.39 -16.21 18.96
C LEU A 73 -2.65 -16.01 17.63
N ILE A 74 -3.27 -16.41 16.52
CA ILE A 74 -2.72 -16.22 15.17
C ILE A 74 -2.66 -14.73 14.80
N ALA A 75 -3.72 -13.97 15.09
CA ALA A 75 -3.75 -12.53 14.84
C ALA A 75 -2.73 -11.78 15.73
N ILE A 76 -2.51 -12.21 16.97
CA ILE A 76 -1.46 -11.67 17.84
C ILE A 76 -0.07 -11.90 17.23
N GLY A 77 0.21 -13.12 16.77
CA GLY A 77 1.48 -13.43 16.11
C GLY A 77 1.71 -12.60 14.85
N GLN A 78 0.67 -12.37 14.06
CA GLN A 78 0.73 -11.51 12.87
C GLN A 78 0.94 -10.03 13.24
N PHE A 79 0.26 -9.55 14.28
CA PHE A 79 0.44 -8.20 14.81
C PHE A 79 1.87 -7.93 15.24
N LEU A 80 2.47 -8.84 16.02
CA LEU A 80 3.86 -8.68 16.50
C LEU A 80 4.86 -8.63 15.34
N ARG A 81 4.68 -9.49 14.32
CA ARG A 81 5.54 -9.49 13.12
C ARG A 81 5.37 -8.23 12.29
N LEU A 82 4.15 -7.70 12.19
CA LEU A 82 3.91 -6.42 11.52
C LEU A 82 4.59 -5.28 12.29
N TRP A 83 4.40 -5.24 13.61
CA TRP A 83 5.01 -4.23 14.49
C TRP A 83 6.53 -4.20 14.37
N GLU A 84 7.19 -5.36 14.43
CA GLU A 84 8.64 -5.48 14.29
C GLU A 84 9.12 -4.90 12.95
N ARG A 85 8.46 -5.25 11.84
CA ARG A 85 8.81 -4.72 10.51
C ARG A 85 8.66 -3.20 10.44
N LEU A 86 7.56 -2.66 10.96
CA LEU A 86 7.34 -1.21 10.98
C LEU A 86 8.35 -0.48 11.86
N SER A 87 8.80 -1.12 12.95
CA SER A 87 9.81 -0.56 13.86
C SER A 87 11.21 -0.50 13.24
N LEU A 88 11.49 -1.38 12.27
CA LEU A 88 12.76 -1.43 11.55
C LEU A 88 12.79 -0.49 10.32
N MET A 89 11.65 0.10 9.97
CA MET A 89 11.56 0.96 8.79
C MET A 89 12.27 2.30 9.03
N PRO A 90 13.06 2.81 8.06
CA PRO A 90 13.60 4.16 8.15
C PRO A 90 12.48 5.20 8.18
N PRO A 91 12.75 6.42 8.70
CA PRO A 91 11.78 7.51 8.63
C PRO A 91 11.35 7.75 7.18
N LEU A 92 10.07 8.10 7.00
CA LEU A 92 9.51 8.42 5.69
C LEU A 92 10.30 9.54 5.02
N SER A 93 10.55 9.39 3.72
CA SER A 93 11.18 10.44 2.93
C SER A 93 10.23 11.65 2.80
N GLN A 94 10.78 12.85 2.60
CA GLN A 94 9.98 14.03 2.28
C GLN A 94 9.54 14.06 0.81
N GLU A 95 10.10 13.18 -0.01
CA GLU A 95 9.72 13.01 -1.41
C GLU A 95 8.30 12.45 -1.52
N GLY A 96 7.56 12.82 -2.57
CA GLY A 96 6.24 12.25 -2.83
C GLY A 96 6.30 10.72 -3.03
N ASP A 97 5.22 10.02 -2.68
CA ASP A 97 5.09 8.59 -3.00
C ASP A 97 5.20 8.37 -4.52
N SER A 98 5.97 7.37 -4.93
CA SER A 98 6.12 7.00 -6.34
C SER A 98 5.56 5.61 -6.61
N CYS A 99 4.76 5.47 -7.66
CA CYS A 99 4.33 4.18 -8.15
C CYS A 99 5.44 3.57 -9.01
N VAL A 100 6.04 2.47 -8.56
CA VAL A 100 6.95 1.66 -9.38
C VAL A 100 6.09 0.59 -10.04
N CYS A 101 5.67 0.84 -11.28
CA CYS A 101 5.10 -0.23 -12.08
C CYS A 101 6.26 -1.06 -12.65
N CYS A 102 6.27 -2.37 -12.37
CA CYS A 102 7.25 -3.30 -12.91
C CYS A 102 7.09 -3.42 -14.43
N SER A 103 7.72 -2.52 -15.18
CA SER A 103 7.96 -2.69 -16.62
C SER A 103 9.06 -3.73 -16.82
N SER A 104 8.75 -5.02 -16.67
CA SER A 104 9.64 -6.05 -17.20
C SER A 104 8.87 -7.05 -18.08
N VAL A 105 8.58 -6.63 -19.30
CA VAL A 105 8.90 -7.47 -20.45
C VAL A 105 9.50 -6.54 -21.50
N GLN A 106 10.73 -6.81 -21.90
CA GLN A 106 11.39 -6.16 -23.03
C GLN A 106 10.51 -6.37 -24.28
N ALA A 107 9.71 -5.38 -24.65
CA ALA A 107 8.97 -5.40 -25.91
C ALA A 107 9.87 -4.89 -27.04
N PRO A 108 10.06 -5.63 -28.14
CA PRO A 108 10.74 -5.09 -29.32
C PRO A 108 9.97 -3.88 -29.87
N MET A 109 10.73 -2.97 -30.48
CA MET A 109 10.42 -1.59 -30.92
C MET A 109 9.27 -1.42 -31.94
N ALA A 110 8.18 -2.18 -31.85
CA ALA A 110 7.05 -2.01 -32.75
C ALA A 110 5.74 -2.22 -32.00
N ALA A 111 5.11 -1.09 -31.68
CA ALA A 111 3.69 -0.92 -31.43
C ALA A 111 3.06 -1.83 -30.35
N LEU A 112 2.59 -1.20 -29.27
CA LEU A 112 1.15 -1.11 -29.01
C LEU A 112 0.91 -0.09 -27.90
N LYS A 113 -0.01 0.83 -28.18
CA LYS A 113 -0.59 1.79 -27.24
C LYS A 113 -1.20 1.02 -26.07
N LEU A 114 -0.48 0.88 -24.96
CA LEU A 114 -1.09 0.63 -23.67
C LEU A 114 -1.34 1.98 -23.02
N HIS A 115 -2.47 2.58 -23.40
CA HIS A 115 -3.14 3.54 -22.53
C HIS A 115 -3.83 2.70 -21.46
N ASP A 116 -3.17 2.54 -20.31
CA ASP A 116 -3.71 1.83 -19.16
C ASP A 116 -4.68 2.78 -18.42
N PRO A 117 -6.00 2.52 -18.43
CA PRO A 117 -6.98 3.40 -17.82
C PRO A 117 -6.99 3.35 -16.29
N ASP A 118 -6.28 2.39 -15.66
CA ASP A 118 -6.36 2.17 -14.21
C ASP A 118 -5.34 2.97 -13.38
N CYS A 119 -4.38 3.64 -14.03
CA CYS A 119 -3.38 4.47 -13.34
C CYS A 119 -3.95 5.79 -12.76
N TRP A 120 -5.19 6.19 -13.10
CA TRP A 120 -5.71 7.54 -12.84
C TRP A 120 -6.73 7.67 -11.70
N HIS A 121 -7.14 6.58 -11.02
CA HIS A 121 -8.22 6.67 -10.02
C HIS A 121 -7.80 7.10 -8.60
N ARG A 122 -6.54 7.48 -8.36
CA ARG A 122 -6.17 8.23 -7.14
C ARG A 122 -6.30 9.73 -7.40
N ARG A 123 -7.46 10.26 -7.01
CA ARG A 123 -7.76 11.70 -6.97
C ARG A 123 -6.63 12.41 -6.18
N PRO A 124 -5.95 13.43 -6.74
CA PRO A 124 -5.10 14.30 -5.94
C PRO A 124 -6.01 15.12 -5.02
N LEU A 125 -5.86 15.00 -3.71
CA LEU A 125 -6.27 16.09 -2.82
C LEU A 125 -5.16 17.12 -2.86
N ASP A 126 -5.42 18.21 -3.59
CA ASP A 126 -4.87 19.54 -3.35
C ASP A 126 -3.36 19.62 -3.14
N ALA A 127 -2.60 19.44 -4.22
CA ALA A 127 -1.31 20.10 -4.37
C ALA A 127 -1.44 21.11 -5.51
N GLY A 128 -1.91 22.31 -5.16
CA GLY A 128 -1.72 23.45 -6.03
C GLY A 128 -0.22 23.71 -6.20
N VAL A 129 0.13 24.14 -7.42
CA VAL A 129 1.21 25.10 -7.68
C VAL A 129 2.64 24.50 -7.61
N GLN A 130 3.54 24.63 -8.60
CA GLN A 130 3.64 25.51 -9.77
C GLN A 130 4.55 24.90 -10.85
N ASP A 131 4.22 25.24 -12.09
CA ASP A 131 4.99 25.06 -13.31
C ASP A 131 6.35 25.80 -13.29
N CYS A 132 7.37 25.18 -13.88
CA CYS A 132 8.33 25.76 -14.82
C CYS A 132 8.87 24.62 -15.71
#